data_AF-A0A5C3KAI4-F1
#
_entry.id   AF-A0A5C3KAI4-F1
#
_cell.length_a   1.000
_cell.length_b   1.000
_cell.length_c   1.000
_cell.angle_alpha   90.00
_cell.angle_beta   90.00
_cell.angle_gamma   90.00
#
_symmetry.space_group_name_H-M   'P 1'
#
loop_
_entity.id
_entity.type
_entity.pdbx_description
1 polymer ?
#
loop_
_entity_poly.entity_id
_entity_poly.type
_entity_poly.pdbx_seq_one_letter_code
_entity_poly.pdbx_strand_id
1 'polypeptide(L)'
;LCPGLEAEAIEPGLECIIVRRRLVEADPRGNFTLANSLYNAAKAFTVCDRYEEAIPLAQEGIEIYWKISSEDPTQFPEQAAAQLYWIYAAALGCVGRDEEAVAALKETLRICESGTDGSG
;
A
#
# COMPACT_ATOMS: atom_id res chain seq x y z
N LEU A 1 21.19 0.26 5.80
CA LEU A 1 21.82 -1.08 5.95
C LEU A 1 20.68 -2.06 6.15
N CYS A 2 20.22 -2.69 5.08
CA CYS A 2 19.11 -3.63 5.10
C CYS A 2 19.56 -4.85 5.92
N PRO A 3 18.93 -5.19 7.05
CA PRO A 3 19.16 -6.48 7.68
C PRO A 3 18.85 -7.56 6.63
N GLY A 4 19.69 -8.59 6.51
CA GLY A 4 19.62 -9.53 5.38
C GLY A 4 18.27 -10.27 5.22
N LEU A 5 17.44 -10.29 6.27
CA LEU A 5 16.15 -10.96 6.30
C LEU A 5 15.09 -10.25 5.43
N GLU A 6 15.05 -8.91 5.41
CA GLU A 6 14.10 -8.18 4.57
C GLU A 6 14.42 -8.35 3.09
N ALA A 7 15.71 -8.35 2.72
CA ALA A 7 16.13 -8.54 1.34
C ALA A 7 15.83 -9.96 0.83
N GLU A 8 16.07 -10.99 1.66
CA GLU A 8 15.75 -12.39 1.33
C GLU A 8 14.23 -12.64 1.23
N ALA A 9 13.41 -11.86 1.93
CA ALA A 9 11.95 -11.99 1.91
C ALA A 9 11.27 -11.27 0.73
N ILE A 10 12.00 -10.43 -0.02
CA ILE A 10 11.44 -9.70 -1.17
C ILE A 10 11.01 -10.66 -2.30
N GLU A 11 11.87 -11.61 -2.69
CA GLU A 11 11.60 -12.51 -3.82
C GLU A 11 10.34 -13.37 -3.60
N PRO A 12 10.20 -14.09 -2.46
CA PRO A 12 8.98 -14.86 -2.19
C PRO A 12 7.73 -13.97 -2.05
N GLY A 13 7.92 -12.74 -1.54
CA GLY A 13 6.85 -11.75 -1.45
C GLY A 13 6.31 -11.33 -2.82
N LEU A 14 7.19 -11.11 -3.80
CA LEU A 14 6.83 -10.77 -5.17
C LEU A 14 6.12 -11.93 -5.89
N GLU A 15 6.58 -13.17 -5.71
CA GLU A 15 5.88 -14.34 -6.26
C GLU A 15 4.46 -14.45 -5.71
N CYS A 16 4.28 -14.21 -4.40
CA CYS A 16 2.97 -14.19 -3.77
C CYS A 16 2.04 -13.13 -4.40
N ILE A 17 2.57 -11.94 -4.68
CA ILE A 17 1.83 -10.86 -5.35
C ILE A 17 1.41 -11.28 -6.76
N ILE A 18 2.31 -11.90 -7.54
CA ILE A 18 1.99 -12.38 -8.90
C ILE A 18 0.84 -13.39 -8.87
N VAL A 19 0.87 -14.34 -7.95
CA VAL A 19 -0.21 -15.33 -7.79
C VAL A 19 -1.50 -14.64 -7.36
N ARG A 20 -1.46 -13.72 -6.39
CA ARG A 20 -2.65 -13.00 -5.91
C ARG A 20 -3.27 -12.12 -7.00
N ARG A 21 -2.47 -11.47 -7.86
CA ARG A 21 -2.98 -10.72 -9.03
C ARG A 21 -3.82 -11.60 -9.95
N ARG A 22 -3.36 -12.82 -10.26
CA ARG A 22 -4.13 -13.78 -11.07
C ARG A 22 -5.39 -14.27 -10.36
N LEU A 23 -5.34 -14.45 -9.03
CA LEU A 23 -6.50 -14.88 -8.26
C LEU A 23 -7.60 -13.83 -8.23
N VAL A 24 -7.26 -12.54 -8.12
CA VAL A 24 -8.29 -11.47 -8.07
C VAL A 24 -8.97 -11.20 -9.41
N GLU A 25 -8.37 -11.62 -10.53
CA GLU A 25 -9.04 -11.65 -11.83
C GLU A 25 -10.20 -12.65 -11.86
N ALA A 26 -10.09 -13.75 -11.10
CA ALA A 26 -11.12 -14.78 -11.01
C ALA A 26 -12.10 -14.54 -9.85
N ASP A 27 -11.63 -14.00 -8.73
CA ASP A 27 -12.44 -13.66 -7.55
C ASP A 27 -11.98 -12.33 -6.91
N PRO A 28 -12.71 -11.22 -7.16
CA PRO A 28 -12.41 -9.90 -6.60
C PRO A 28 -12.37 -9.86 -5.06
N ARG A 29 -12.91 -10.86 -4.35
CA ARG A 29 -12.84 -10.95 -2.88
C ARG A 29 -11.41 -11.01 -2.36
N GLY A 30 -10.45 -11.44 -3.18
CA GLY A 30 -9.02 -11.47 -2.84
C GLY A 30 -8.33 -10.09 -2.85
N ASN A 31 -9.01 -9.02 -3.30
CA ASN A 31 -8.42 -7.69 -3.45
C ASN A 31 -7.84 -7.15 -2.13
N PHE A 32 -8.51 -7.38 -1.00
CA PHE A 32 -8.00 -6.96 0.31
C PHE A 32 -6.68 -7.66 0.67
N THR A 33 -6.61 -8.96 0.38
CA THR A 33 -5.39 -9.76 0.60
C THR A 33 -4.26 -9.34 -0.33
N LEU A 34 -4.56 -8.97 -1.57
CA LEU A 34 -3.59 -8.42 -2.51
C LEU A 34 -3.03 -7.07 -2.02
N ALA A 35 -3.89 -6.12 -1.65
CA ALA A 35 -3.49 -4.80 -1.12
C ALA A 35 -2.54 -4.91 0.09
N ASN A 36 -2.83 -5.82 1.04
CA ASN A 36 -1.96 -6.06 2.19
C ASN A 36 -0.58 -6.63 1.79
N SER A 37 -0.53 -7.45 0.73
CA SER A 37 0.74 -7.99 0.21
C SER A 37 1.59 -6.87 -0.37
N LEU A 38 0.96 -5.99 -1.15
CA LEU A 38 1.59 -4.86 -1.80
C LEU A 38 2.12 -3.88 -0.76
N TYR A 39 1.37 -3.59 0.30
CA TYR A 39 1.85 -2.80 1.43
C TYR A 39 3.11 -3.42 2.07
N ASN A 40 3.07 -4.72 2.39
CA ASN A 40 4.20 -5.39 3.04
C ASN A 40 5.45 -5.40 2.14
N ALA A 41 5.27 -5.64 0.84
CA ALA A 41 6.37 -5.58 -0.12
C ALA A 41 6.93 -4.15 -0.22
N ALA A 42 6.08 -3.14 -0.43
CA ALA A 42 6.50 -1.74 -0.47
C ALA A 42 7.27 -1.34 0.79
N LYS A 43 6.78 -1.75 1.97
CA LYS A 43 7.48 -1.53 3.24
C LYS A 43 8.86 -2.20 3.27
N ALA A 44 8.98 -3.45 2.83
CA ALA A 44 10.24 -4.17 2.78
C ALA A 44 11.25 -3.47 1.85
N PHE A 45 10.80 -3.02 0.67
CA PHE A 45 11.61 -2.24 -0.25
C PHE A 45 12.07 -0.91 0.34
N THR A 46 11.17 -0.14 0.99
CA THR A 46 11.51 1.11 1.67
C THR A 46 12.52 0.90 2.80
N VAL A 47 12.38 -0.15 3.62
CA VAL A 47 13.36 -0.50 4.68
C VAL A 47 14.72 -0.89 4.09
N CYS A 48 14.72 -1.40 2.87
CA CYS A 48 15.92 -1.72 2.12
C CYS A 48 16.52 -0.55 1.34
N ASP A 49 16.04 0.70 1.56
CA ASP A 49 16.44 1.89 0.82
C ASP A 49 16.19 1.78 -0.71
N ARG A 50 15.27 0.89 -1.12
CA ARG A 50 14.87 0.62 -2.52
C ARG A 50 13.55 1.31 -2.84
N TYR A 51 13.56 2.64 -2.78
CA TYR A 51 12.36 3.47 -2.81
C TYR A 51 11.65 3.42 -4.17
N GLU A 52 12.40 3.40 -5.26
CA GLU A 52 11.90 3.33 -6.63
C GLU A 52 11.08 2.05 -6.88
N GLU A 53 11.45 0.93 -6.27
CA GLU A 53 10.66 -0.31 -6.32
C GLU A 53 9.46 -0.32 -5.37
N ALA A 54 9.53 0.41 -4.25
CA ALA A 54 8.41 0.51 -3.31
C ALA A 54 7.22 1.33 -3.86
N ILE A 55 7.52 2.42 -4.56
CA ILE A 55 6.54 3.36 -5.14
C ILE A 55 5.44 2.67 -5.94
N PRO A 56 5.74 1.87 -7.00
CA PRO A 56 4.69 1.24 -7.81
C PRO A 56 3.85 0.22 -7.02
N LEU A 57 4.44 -0.46 -6.03
CA LEU A 57 3.72 -1.42 -5.20
C LEU A 57 2.71 -0.71 -4.29
N ALA A 58 3.13 0.38 -3.65
CA ALA A 58 2.23 1.17 -2.80
C ALA A 58 1.12 1.81 -3.64
N GLN A 59 1.45 2.33 -4.82
CA GLN A 59 0.46 2.92 -5.74
C GLN A 59 -0.61 1.90 -6.16
N GLU A 60 -0.23 0.68 -6.56
CA GLU A 60 -1.20 -0.37 -6.90
C GLU A 60 -2.09 -0.74 -5.71
N GLY A 61 -1.52 -0.80 -4.50
CA GLY A 61 -2.31 -1.04 -3.29
C GLY A 61 -3.36 0.05 -3.06
N ILE A 62 -3.01 1.31 -3.30
CA ILE A 62 -3.92 2.47 -3.23
C ILE A 62 -5.04 2.32 -4.27
N GLU A 63 -4.72 1.96 -5.51
CA GLU A 63 -5.71 1.76 -6.58
C GLU A 63 -6.70 0.65 -6.25
N ILE A 64 -6.22 -0.46 -5.68
CA ILE A 64 -7.07 -1.56 -5.21
C ILE A 64 -7.98 -1.10 -4.07
N TYR A 65 -7.47 -0.32 -3.14
CA TYR A 65 -8.27 0.26 -2.07
C TYR A 65 -9.42 1.12 -2.63
N TRP A 66 -9.16 1.99 -3.60
CA TRP A 66 -10.19 2.83 -4.22
C TRP A 66 -11.25 1.99 -4.91
N LYS A 67 -10.85 0.90 -5.56
CA LYS A 67 -11.76 -0.06 -6.18
C LYS A 67 -12.67 -0.72 -5.14
N ILE A 68 -12.11 -1.24 -4.05
CA ILE A 68 -12.88 -1.88 -2.96
C ILE A 68 -13.88 -0.87 -2.37
N SER A 69 -13.43 0.35 -2.06
CA SER A 69 -14.27 1.41 -1.49
C SER A 69 -15.42 1.81 -2.42
N SER A 70 -15.18 1.83 -3.73
CA SER A 70 -16.20 2.15 -4.74
C SER A 70 -17.23 1.03 -4.91
N GLU A 71 -16.83 -0.24 -4.73
CA GLU A 71 -17.69 -1.42 -4.87
C GLU A 71 -18.50 -1.70 -3.58
N ASP A 72 -17.89 -1.54 -2.41
CA ASP A 72 -18.54 -1.72 -1.10
C ASP A 72 -17.95 -0.75 -0.05
N PRO A 73 -18.57 0.43 0.15
CA PRO A 73 -18.16 1.39 1.16
C PRO A 73 -18.24 0.89 2.60
N THR A 74 -18.94 -0.23 2.86
CA THR A 74 -19.09 -0.78 4.23
C THR A 74 -17.91 -1.65 4.65
N GLN A 75 -17.10 -2.10 3.69
CA GLN A 75 -15.87 -2.88 3.94
C GLN A 75 -14.61 -2.04 3.95
N PHE A 76 -14.75 -0.73 4.18
CA PHE A 76 -13.70 0.26 4.05
C PHE A 76 -12.60 0.07 5.10
N PRO A 77 -11.38 -0.34 4.71
CA PRO A 77 -10.30 -0.55 5.65
C PRO A 77 -9.43 0.70 5.69
N GLU A 78 -9.93 1.77 6.31
CA GLU A 78 -9.28 3.09 6.43
C GLU A 78 -7.83 2.99 6.88
N GLN A 79 -7.59 2.13 7.88
CA GLN A 79 -6.26 1.90 8.42
C GLN A 79 -5.31 1.32 7.36
N ALA A 80 -5.76 0.38 6.52
CA ALA A 80 -4.92 -0.17 5.46
C ALA A 80 -4.58 0.88 4.38
N ALA A 81 -5.55 1.75 4.07
CA ALA A 81 -5.38 2.81 3.10
C ALA A 81 -4.42 3.90 3.57
N ALA A 82 -4.58 4.35 4.82
CA ALA A 82 -3.67 5.31 5.44
C ALA A 82 -2.23 4.79 5.45
N GLN A 83 -2.03 3.50 5.74
CA GLN A 83 -0.71 2.87 5.75
C GLN A 83 -0.07 2.80 4.34
N LEU A 84 -0.87 2.54 3.32
CA LEU A 84 -0.43 2.56 1.91
C LEU A 84 -0.04 3.97 1.45
N TYR A 85 -0.84 4.99 1.78
CA TYR A 85 -0.51 6.38 1.47
C TYR A 85 0.73 6.88 2.23
N TRP A 86 0.89 6.46 3.49
CA TRP A 86 2.06 6.82 4.28
C TRP A 86 3.35 6.23 3.70
N ILE A 87 3.37 4.93 3.35
CA ILE A 87 4.57 4.31 2.78
C ILE A 87 4.89 4.86 1.39
N TYR A 88 3.86 5.17 0.59
CA TYR A 88 4.00 5.84 -0.70
C TYR A 88 4.64 7.23 -0.54
N ALA A 89 4.16 8.04 0.40
CA ALA A 89 4.71 9.34 0.70
C ALA A 89 6.17 9.29 1.17
N ALA A 90 6.49 8.34 2.06
CA ALA A 90 7.84 8.15 2.55
C ALA A 90 8.82 7.82 1.40
N ALA A 91 8.44 6.89 0.52
CA ALA A 91 9.26 6.51 -0.62
C ALA A 91 9.42 7.67 -1.62
N LEU A 92 8.34 8.43 -1.89
CA LEU A 92 8.39 9.61 -2.77
C LEU A 92 9.34 10.70 -2.25
N GLY A 93 9.30 11.00 -0.94
CA GLY A 93 10.20 11.98 -0.34
C GLY A 93 11.68 11.56 -0.45
N CYS A 94 11.96 10.26 -0.27
CA CYS A 94 13.31 9.73 -0.40
C CYS A 94 13.89 9.83 -1.83
N VAL A 95 13.03 9.82 -2.86
CA VAL A 95 13.45 10.03 -4.27
C VAL A 95 13.33 11.49 -4.72
N GLY A 96 13.06 12.44 -3.81
CA GLY A 96 12.98 13.87 -4.10
C GLY A 96 11.69 14.32 -4.80
N ARG A 97 10.62 13.51 -4.74
CA ARG A 97 9.28 13.83 -5.28
C ARG A 97 8.40 14.45 -4.19
N ASP A 98 8.88 15.54 -3.60
CA ASP A 98 8.31 16.14 -2.38
C ASP A 98 6.85 16.61 -2.54
N GLU A 99 6.49 17.19 -3.69
CA GLU A 99 5.12 17.65 -3.95
C GLU A 99 4.11 16.49 -3.91
N GLU A 100 4.49 15.35 -4.49
CA GLU A 100 3.66 14.15 -4.51
C GLU A 100 3.62 13.48 -3.13
N ALA A 101 4.74 13.49 -2.40
CA ALA A 101 4.79 13.00 -1.02
C ALA A 101 3.83 13.80 -0.12
N VAL A 102 3.83 15.14 -0.24
CA VAL A 102 2.90 16.00 0.50
C VAL A 102 1.45 15.71 0.13
N ALA A 103 1.14 15.49 -1.14
CA ALA A 103 -0.20 15.12 -1.58
C ALA A 103 -0.65 13.78 -0.94
N ALA A 104 0.22 12.78 -0.91
CA ALA A 104 -0.05 11.49 -0.28
C ALA A 104 -0.22 11.58 1.26
N LEU A 105 0.56 12.42 1.94
CA LEU A 105 0.39 12.66 3.38
C LEU A 105 -0.95 13.34 3.70
N LYS A 106 -1.39 14.29 2.86
CA LYS A 106 -2.72 14.91 3.01
C LYS A 106 -3.83 13.86 2.89
N GLU A 107 -3.67 12.88 2.01
CA GLU A 107 -4.61 11.78 1.88
C GLU A 107 -4.64 10.89 3.12
N THR A 108 -3.47 10.58 3.67
CA THR A 108 -3.35 9.84 4.93
C THR A 108 -4.13 10.52 6.05
N LEU A 109 -3.98 11.84 6.21
CA LEU A 109 -4.68 12.62 7.24
C LEU A 109 -6.20 12.59 7.04
N ARG A 110 -6.68 12.85 5.81
CA ARG A 110 -8.11 12.84 5.51
C ARG A 110 -8.77 11.50 5.85
N ILE A 111 -8.09 10.38 5.56
CA ILE A 111 -8.58 9.02 5.84
C ILE A 111 -8.61 8.76 7.36
N CYS A 112 -7.57 9.20 8.10
CA CYS A 112 -7.56 9.07 9.56
C CYS A 112 -8.64 9.93 10.23
N GLU A 113 -8.93 11.10 9.68
CA GLU A 113 -9.98 12.01 10.18
C GLU A 113 -11.39 11.48 9.86
N SER A 114 -11.63 10.91 8.67
CA SER A 114 -12.93 10.31 8.34
C SER A 114 -13.27 9.12 9.22
N GLY A 115 -12.27 8.36 9.68
CA GLY A 115 -12.47 7.22 10.55
C GLY A 115 -12.84 7.55 11.99
N THR A 116 -12.54 8.76 12.46
CA THR A 116 -12.91 9.20 13.82
C THR A 116 -14.37 9.63 13.94
N ASP A 117 -15.03 9.93 12.82
CA ASP A 117 -16.43 10.37 12.80
C ASP A 117 -17.45 9.21 12.74
N GLY A 118 -16.97 7.96 12.57
CA GLY A 118 -17.78 6.74 12.49
C GLY A 118 -17.93 5.95 13.79
N SER A 119 -17.26 6.35 14.87
CA SER A 119 -17.37 5.74 16.20
C SER A 119 -18.25 6.58 17.14
N GLY A 120 -19.55 6.53 16.92
CA GLY A 120 -20.59 7.11 17.79
C GLY A 120 -21.66 6.09 18.16
#